data_AF-A0A9P6PKK3-F1
#
_entry.id   AF-A0A9P6PKK3-F1
#
_cell.length_a   1.000
_cell.length_b   1.000
_cell.length_c   1.000
_cell.angle_alpha   90.00
_cell.angle_beta   90.00
_cell.angle_gamma   90.00
#
_symmetry.space_group_name_H-M   'P 1'
#
loop_
_entity.id
_entity.type
_entity.pdbx_description
1 polymer ?
#
loop_
_entity_poly.entity_id
_entity_poly.type
_entity_poly.pdbx_seq_one_letter_code
_entity_poly.pdbx_strand_id
1 'polypeptide(L)'
;AYAEGWLVLYISDAGDLDKDKKEQSEMEVVKRFLAINKDILTAAELEKLVNDYTGKYDIFTDAISVIFGTLLKTRERKTLLLVDEHGKLFQREPYVPVKFMSLNYLSSYALWGEVAKGSRVIFTGTAHAKYEMKILEESYRLMSVVFVGPLSRNVFSNLLDTYPRLRAPAIRKEVTEITNCVPRELVYLSAKVKKLPEPLSVDDLQGWMESRTKEFLSTAKAYYESRTQYRKDDFYQALLQTFLGSTSAVNFDWDFLDLGLVYRSEDVSRIGTQHHILCRPAQKALLELFKTLPLPKDTRRRICDGSLSGDDFETALCHQLICTTKPIVLNATDLNGKNPTMISLDFSHCDTIQNGRTSLGPGHENVLARGYEGYPRFDFMLGPMFIQASISDFASHNESKTADITKAFSKGPGEENQIERYLNEVYGPGHSAKIDNNRFVVTRTDVTRGGVPVPVPGFRIVYIRGSPGKPVHRTLVKKFPDVVHITFEELQEKLFKNIPCEYSK
;
A
#
# COMPACT_ATOMS: atom_id res chain seq x y z
N ALA A 1 16.59 -26.75 11.19
CA ALA A 1 17.64 -26.34 12.15
C ALA A 1 17.82 -27.39 13.23
N TYR A 2 16.87 -27.57 14.16
CA TYR A 2 16.98 -28.62 15.20
C TYR A 2 17.15 -30.03 14.62
N ALA A 3 16.32 -30.43 13.63
CA ALA A 3 16.45 -31.72 12.95
C ALA A 3 17.80 -31.95 12.24
N GLU A 4 18.57 -30.88 12.00
CA GLU A 4 19.89 -30.90 11.38
C GLU A 4 21.02 -30.78 12.44
N GLY A 5 20.68 -30.90 13.74
CA GLY A 5 21.64 -30.83 14.86
C GLY A 5 22.14 -29.42 15.21
N TRP A 6 21.49 -28.36 14.75
CA TRP A 6 21.89 -26.98 15.08
C TRP A 6 21.44 -26.64 16.49
N LEU A 7 22.23 -25.84 17.22
CA LEU A 7 21.68 -25.19 18.41
C LEU A 7 20.60 -24.20 18.02
N VAL A 8 19.48 -24.23 18.73
CA VAL A 8 18.38 -23.33 18.50
C VAL A 8 17.96 -22.65 19.78
N LEU A 9 17.98 -21.32 19.80
CA LEU A 9 17.20 -20.54 20.75
C LEU A 9 16.00 -19.97 20.00
N TYR A 10 14.79 -20.43 20.33
CA TYR A 10 13.56 -19.88 19.80
C TYR A 10 12.74 -19.21 20.90
N ILE A 11 12.47 -17.93 20.70
CA ILE A 11 11.59 -17.11 21.55
C ILE A 11 10.36 -16.79 20.71
N SER A 12 9.24 -17.45 21.00
CA SER A 12 7.99 -17.35 20.23
C SER A 12 7.21 -16.05 20.47
N ASP A 13 7.42 -15.41 21.61
CA ASP A 13 6.88 -14.09 21.90
C ASP A 13 7.92 -13.36 22.77
N ALA A 14 8.60 -12.36 22.19
CA ALA A 14 9.61 -11.61 22.93
C ALA A 14 9.02 -10.78 24.07
N GLY A 15 7.72 -10.48 24.04
CA GLY A 15 7.02 -9.81 25.14
C GLY A 15 7.07 -10.59 26.45
N ASP A 16 7.25 -11.92 26.39
CA ASP A 16 7.42 -12.76 27.58
C ASP A 16 8.67 -12.39 28.39
N LEU A 17 9.64 -11.71 27.78
CA LEU A 17 10.88 -11.29 28.42
C LEU A 17 10.77 -9.94 29.13
N ASP A 18 9.70 -9.17 28.94
CA ASP A 18 9.44 -7.95 29.73
C ASP A 18 8.85 -8.33 31.10
N LYS A 19 9.72 -8.76 32.01
CA LYS A 19 9.36 -9.09 33.39
C LYS A 19 9.72 -7.95 34.33
N ASP A 20 9.15 -7.97 35.55
CA ASP A 20 9.51 -7.01 36.60
C ASP A 20 10.94 -7.22 37.10
N LYS A 21 11.38 -8.48 37.14
CA LYS A 21 12.68 -8.89 37.66
C LYS A 21 13.55 -9.50 36.58
N LYS A 22 14.85 -9.16 36.61
CA LYS A 22 15.86 -9.63 35.66
C LYS A 22 15.94 -11.15 35.62
N GLU A 23 15.97 -11.79 36.78
CA GLU A 23 16.15 -13.24 36.94
C GLU A 23 15.01 -14.02 36.28
N GLN A 24 13.79 -13.45 36.28
CA GLN A 24 12.64 -14.08 35.63
C GLN A 24 12.80 -14.10 34.10
N SER A 25 13.23 -12.99 33.51
CA SER A 25 13.48 -12.91 32.06
C SER A 25 14.63 -13.84 31.65
N GLU A 26 15.70 -13.88 32.45
CA GLU A 26 16.85 -14.75 32.21
C GLU A 26 16.47 -16.23 32.29
N MET A 27 15.73 -16.60 33.34
CA MET A 27 15.23 -17.96 33.51
C MET A 27 14.38 -18.41 32.31
N GLU A 28 13.53 -17.53 31.74
CA GLU A 28 12.72 -17.86 30.58
C GLU A 28 13.56 -18.20 29.33
N VAL A 29 14.64 -17.45 29.09
CA VAL A 29 15.56 -17.74 27.98
C VAL A 29 16.31 -19.06 28.22
N VAL A 30 16.84 -19.29 29.42
CA VAL A 30 17.57 -20.52 29.77
C VAL A 30 16.66 -21.74 29.64
N LYS A 31 15.42 -21.66 30.15
CA LYS A 31 14.42 -22.73 30.01
C LYS A 31 14.15 -23.06 28.54
N ARG A 32 13.93 -22.05 27.69
CA ARG A 32 13.67 -22.25 26.26
C ARG A 32 14.86 -22.87 25.54
N PHE A 33 16.07 -22.42 25.86
CA PHE A 33 17.30 -23.00 25.31
C PHE A 33 17.44 -24.48 25.68
N LEU A 34 17.32 -24.82 26.96
CA LEU A 34 17.45 -26.21 27.41
C LEU A 34 16.31 -27.09 26.88
N ALA A 35 15.07 -26.58 26.83
CA ALA A 35 13.93 -27.34 26.34
C ALA A 35 14.13 -27.86 24.91
N ILE A 36 14.75 -27.06 24.04
CA ILE A 36 15.00 -27.41 22.64
C ILE A 36 16.29 -28.21 22.46
N ASN A 37 17.34 -27.95 23.25
CA ASN A 37 18.68 -28.47 22.97
C ASN A 37 19.17 -29.56 23.93
N LYS A 38 18.41 -29.93 24.97
CA LYS A 38 18.87 -30.85 26.05
C LYS A 38 19.43 -32.18 25.55
N ASP A 39 18.96 -32.68 24.42
CA ASP A 39 19.33 -33.96 23.81
C ASP A 39 20.51 -33.85 22.85
N ILE A 40 20.87 -32.63 22.42
CA ILE A 40 21.97 -32.35 21.49
C ILE A 40 23.11 -31.54 22.11
N LEU A 41 22.98 -31.14 23.38
CA LEU A 41 24.05 -30.53 24.15
C LEU A 41 25.03 -31.61 24.61
N THR A 42 26.32 -31.35 24.44
CA THR A 42 27.37 -32.22 24.96
C THR A 42 27.53 -32.02 26.47
N ALA A 43 28.13 -33.01 27.16
CA ALA A 43 28.42 -32.89 28.59
C ALA A 43 29.28 -31.64 28.90
N ALA A 44 30.28 -31.34 28.07
CA ALA A 44 31.15 -30.17 28.21
C ALA A 44 30.38 -28.83 28.03
N GLU A 45 29.37 -28.79 27.16
CA GLU A 45 28.55 -27.59 26.97
C GLU A 45 27.55 -27.38 28.12
N LEU A 46 26.99 -28.47 28.67
CA LEU A 46 26.20 -28.42 29.89
C LEU A 46 27.05 -27.97 31.08
N GLU A 47 28.29 -28.44 31.17
CA GLU A 47 29.25 -28.01 32.19
C GLU A 47 29.46 -26.50 32.13
N LYS A 48 29.68 -25.93 30.95
CA LYS A 48 29.85 -24.47 30.78
C LYS A 48 28.67 -23.66 31.28
N LEU A 49 27.44 -24.16 31.14
CA LEU A 49 26.24 -23.47 31.61
C LEU A 49 26.15 -23.38 33.15
N VAL A 50 26.89 -24.23 33.87
CA VAL A 50 26.81 -24.35 35.35
C VAL A 50 28.13 -23.96 36.03
N ASN A 51 29.28 -24.24 35.42
CA ASN A 51 30.61 -24.06 36.00
C ASN A 51 31.04 -22.59 36.14
N ASP A 52 30.53 -21.71 35.29
CA ASP A 52 30.82 -20.27 35.40
C ASP A 52 30.01 -19.60 36.54
N TYR A 53 29.23 -20.38 37.31
CA TYR A 53 28.52 -19.89 38.48
C TYR A 53 29.49 -19.53 39.62
N THR A 54 29.72 -18.24 39.79
CA THR A 54 30.65 -17.71 40.81
C THR A 54 29.99 -17.49 42.17
N GLY A 55 28.68 -17.76 42.31
CA GLY A 55 27.90 -17.42 43.51
C GLY A 55 27.65 -15.92 43.71
N LYS A 56 28.24 -15.07 42.86
CA LYS A 56 28.16 -13.61 42.92
C LYS A 56 26.90 -13.05 42.24
N TYR A 57 26.40 -13.75 41.23
CA TYR A 57 25.18 -13.41 40.49
C TYR A 57 24.19 -14.58 40.55
N ASP A 58 22.99 -14.38 40.02
CA ASP A 58 22.02 -15.46 39.83
C ASP A 58 22.56 -16.45 38.77
N ILE A 59 22.36 -17.76 38.97
CA ILE A 59 22.81 -18.83 38.06
C ILE A 59 22.32 -18.62 36.62
N PHE A 60 21.15 -17.99 36.45
CA PHE A 60 20.60 -17.66 35.15
C PHE A 60 21.38 -16.55 34.46
N THR A 61 21.95 -15.58 35.18
CA THR A 61 22.79 -14.54 34.58
C THR A 61 24.05 -15.14 33.93
N ASP A 62 24.73 -16.04 34.63
CA ASP A 62 25.94 -16.68 34.11
C ASP A 62 25.60 -17.60 32.92
N ALA A 63 24.51 -18.38 33.01
CA ALA A 63 24.04 -19.22 31.91
C ALA A 63 23.66 -18.41 30.66
N ILE A 64 23.00 -17.25 30.80
CA ILE A 64 22.66 -16.34 29.69
C ILE A 64 23.92 -15.87 28.97
N SER A 65 24.93 -15.47 29.74
CA SER A 65 26.23 -15.03 29.20
C SER A 65 26.86 -16.12 28.35
N VAL A 66 26.83 -17.38 28.82
CA VAL A 66 27.35 -18.54 28.08
C VAL A 66 26.51 -18.83 26.84
N ILE A 67 25.17 -18.78 26.92
CA ILE A 67 24.27 -19.03 25.79
C ILE A 67 24.53 -18.03 24.66
N PHE A 68 24.46 -16.73 24.94
CA PHE A 68 24.61 -15.71 23.90
C PHE A 68 26.06 -15.42 23.51
N GLY A 69 26.98 -15.44 24.48
CA GLY A 69 28.39 -15.11 24.29
C GLY A 69 29.21 -16.22 23.65
N THR A 70 28.86 -17.48 23.93
CA THR A 70 29.66 -18.65 23.55
C THR A 70 28.89 -19.64 22.69
N LEU A 71 27.80 -20.21 23.20
CA LEU A 71 27.14 -21.35 22.55
C LEU A 71 26.47 -20.97 21.23
N LEU A 72 25.73 -19.86 21.20
CA LEU A 72 25.08 -19.38 19.98
C LEU A 72 26.03 -18.71 19.00
N LYS A 73 27.28 -18.43 19.39
CA LYS A 73 28.31 -17.78 18.55
C LYS A 73 29.47 -18.70 18.16
N THR A 74 29.36 -19.99 18.48
CA THR A 74 30.43 -20.96 18.17
C THR A 74 30.68 -21.09 16.67
N ARG A 75 31.93 -21.36 16.30
CA ARG A 75 32.32 -21.69 14.92
C ARG A 75 32.26 -23.19 14.63
N GLU A 76 32.18 -24.00 15.67
CA GLU A 76 32.26 -25.46 15.58
C GLU A 76 30.96 -26.09 15.06
N ARG A 77 29.83 -25.43 15.29
CA ARG A 77 28.52 -25.85 14.76
C ARG A 77 27.67 -24.68 14.32
N LYS A 78 26.70 -24.98 13.46
CA LYS A 78 25.69 -24.00 13.05
C LYS A 78 24.71 -23.76 14.19
N THR A 79 24.25 -22.52 14.33
CA THR A 79 23.31 -22.11 15.37
C THR A 79 22.23 -21.21 14.78
N LEU A 80 21.08 -21.17 15.44
CA LEU A 80 19.95 -20.34 15.07
C LEU A 80 19.36 -19.67 16.31
N LEU A 81 19.38 -18.34 16.33
CA LEU A 81 18.51 -17.53 17.18
C LEU A 81 17.33 -17.06 16.35
N LEU A 82 16.12 -17.38 16.78
CA LEU A 82 14.88 -16.86 16.22
C LEU A 82 14.08 -16.19 17.34
N VAL A 83 13.78 -14.91 17.16
CA VAL A 83 12.96 -14.13 18.11
C VAL A 83 11.75 -13.59 17.37
N ASP A 84 10.59 -14.10 17.71
CA ASP A 84 9.32 -13.64 17.19
C ASP A 84 8.69 -12.59 18.09
N GLU A 85 7.89 -11.71 17.49
CA GLU A 85 7.36 -10.50 18.14
C GLU A 85 8.44 -9.63 18.81
N HIS A 86 9.65 -9.60 18.24
CA HIS A 86 10.84 -8.92 18.76
C HIS A 86 10.61 -7.44 19.06
N GLY A 87 9.78 -6.75 18.26
CA GLY A 87 9.40 -5.35 18.48
C GLY A 87 8.78 -5.07 19.87
N LYS A 88 8.18 -6.08 20.52
CA LYS A 88 7.63 -5.95 21.88
C LYS A 88 8.68 -5.56 22.92
N LEU A 89 9.94 -5.96 22.72
CA LEU A 89 11.06 -5.59 23.62
C LEU A 89 11.32 -4.08 23.67
N PHE A 90 10.80 -3.33 22.68
CA PHE A 90 11.05 -1.90 22.50
C PHE A 90 9.78 -1.06 22.68
N GLN A 91 8.69 -1.61 23.19
CA GLN A 91 7.45 -0.86 23.34
C GLN A 91 7.55 0.23 24.43
N ARG A 92 8.10 -0.10 25.60
CA ARG A 92 8.18 0.79 26.77
C ARG A 92 9.62 1.03 27.19
N GLU A 93 9.94 2.28 27.51
CA GLU A 93 11.24 2.63 28.08
C GLU A 93 11.26 2.43 29.61
N PRO A 94 12.37 1.95 30.20
CA PRO A 94 13.58 1.49 29.51
C PRO A 94 13.32 0.17 28.75
N TYR A 95 13.79 0.09 27.50
CA TYR A 95 13.61 -1.10 26.65
C TYR A 95 14.22 -2.34 27.31
N VAL A 96 13.64 -3.52 27.09
CA VAL A 96 14.06 -4.76 27.78
C VAL A 96 15.57 -5.03 27.69
N PRO A 97 16.23 -4.89 26.53
CA PRO A 97 17.68 -5.12 26.43
C PRO A 97 18.54 -4.07 27.19
N VAL A 98 17.98 -2.89 27.48
CA VAL A 98 18.63 -1.82 28.27
C VAL A 98 18.33 -2.01 29.75
N LYS A 99 17.08 -2.36 30.09
CA LYS A 99 16.62 -2.70 31.44
C LYS A 99 17.40 -3.89 32.01
N PHE A 100 17.65 -4.91 31.18
CA PHE A 100 18.38 -6.12 31.53
C PHE A 100 19.59 -6.30 30.61
N MET A 101 20.75 -5.79 31.05
CA MET A 101 22.00 -5.80 30.25
C MET A 101 22.46 -7.18 29.78
N SER A 102 22.09 -8.26 30.47
CA SER A 102 22.37 -9.63 30.06
C SER A 102 21.62 -10.04 28.78
N LEU A 103 20.50 -9.37 28.46
CA LEU A 103 19.73 -9.54 27.24
C LEU A 103 20.13 -8.55 26.12
N ASN A 104 21.23 -7.81 26.29
CA ASN A 104 21.66 -6.82 25.31
C ASN A 104 21.88 -7.43 23.91
N TYR A 105 22.20 -8.72 23.79
CA TYR A 105 22.29 -9.41 22.50
C TYR A 105 21.01 -9.38 21.65
N LEU A 106 19.87 -9.06 22.25
CA LEU A 106 18.60 -8.86 21.56
C LEU A 106 18.42 -7.43 21.04
N SER A 107 19.34 -6.50 21.31
CA SER A 107 19.21 -5.09 20.92
C SER A 107 19.64 -4.80 19.47
N SER A 108 20.65 -5.49 18.96
CA SER A 108 21.22 -5.18 17.63
C SER A 108 21.93 -6.37 16.98
N TYR A 109 21.82 -6.46 15.66
CA TYR A 109 22.62 -7.38 14.83
C TYR A 109 24.12 -7.14 14.97
N ALA A 110 24.56 -5.91 15.22
CA ALA A 110 25.97 -5.57 15.37
C ALA A 110 26.65 -6.37 16.50
N LEU A 111 25.90 -6.72 17.55
CA LEU A 111 26.40 -7.50 18.68
C LEU A 111 26.70 -8.95 18.33
N TRP A 112 26.23 -9.45 17.18
CA TRP A 112 26.49 -10.80 16.71
C TRP A 112 27.75 -10.91 15.86
N GLY A 113 28.15 -9.82 15.19
CA GLY A 113 29.38 -9.68 14.42
C GLY A 113 29.47 -10.59 13.19
N GLU A 114 30.31 -10.24 12.22
CA GLU A 114 30.53 -11.06 11.00
C GLU A 114 31.37 -12.32 11.25
N VAL A 115 32.00 -12.38 12.43
CA VAL A 115 33.02 -13.38 12.78
C VAL A 115 32.40 -14.75 13.15
N ALA A 116 31.11 -14.78 13.48
CA ALA A 116 30.34 -15.98 13.83
C ALA A 116 29.71 -16.63 12.59
N LYS A 117 30.53 -17.08 11.63
CA LYS A 117 30.09 -17.57 10.29
C LYS A 117 29.01 -18.68 10.33
N GLY A 118 28.93 -19.46 11.42
CA GLY A 118 27.95 -20.52 11.64
C GLY A 118 26.62 -20.07 12.26
N SER A 119 26.55 -18.86 12.81
CA SER A 119 25.37 -18.35 13.51
C SER A 119 24.38 -17.68 12.56
N ARG A 120 23.09 -17.90 12.79
CA ARG A 120 22.01 -17.17 12.13
C ARG A 120 21.12 -16.54 13.20
N VAL A 121 20.79 -15.27 13.00
CA VAL A 121 19.93 -14.51 13.90
C VAL A 121 18.81 -13.94 13.07
N ILE A 122 17.58 -14.16 13.52
CA ILE A 122 16.38 -13.68 12.83
C ILE A 122 15.49 -13.03 13.89
N PHE A 123 15.18 -11.76 13.68
CA PHE A 123 14.18 -11.02 14.43
C PHE A 123 12.94 -10.82 13.56
N THR A 124 11.78 -11.22 14.07
CA THR A 124 10.49 -11.06 13.39
C THR A 124 9.49 -10.37 14.31
N GLY A 125 8.44 -9.79 13.74
CA GLY A 125 7.33 -9.28 14.52
C GLY A 125 6.28 -8.60 13.66
N THR A 126 5.03 -8.66 14.12
CA THR A 126 3.92 -7.95 13.48
C THR A 126 3.98 -6.44 13.72
N ALA A 127 4.46 -6.01 14.89
CA ALA A 127 4.70 -4.63 15.27
C ALA A 127 6.21 -4.36 15.44
N HIS A 128 6.93 -4.31 14.33
CA HIS A 128 8.40 -4.24 14.31
C HIS A 128 8.96 -2.93 13.76
N ALA A 129 8.11 -2.03 13.26
CA ALA A 129 8.55 -0.80 12.61
C ALA A 129 9.26 0.15 13.57
N LYS A 130 8.90 0.18 14.87
CA LYS A 130 9.62 0.99 15.86
C LYS A 130 11.10 0.63 15.91
N TYR A 131 11.38 -0.66 16.03
CA TYR A 131 12.74 -1.17 16.11
C TYR A 131 13.50 -0.81 14.83
N GLU A 132 12.94 -1.17 13.68
CA GLU A 132 13.56 -0.92 12.39
C GLU A 132 13.88 0.57 12.17
N MET A 133 12.92 1.46 12.43
CA MET A 133 13.04 2.87 12.04
C MET A 133 13.78 3.72 13.09
N LYS A 134 13.75 3.34 14.37
CA LYS A 134 14.35 4.15 15.46
C LYS A 134 15.58 3.55 16.12
N ILE A 135 15.79 2.24 15.99
CA ILE A 135 16.80 1.51 16.78
C ILE A 135 17.82 0.84 15.87
N LEU A 136 17.36 0.21 14.79
CA LEU A 136 18.25 -0.42 13.82
C LEU A 136 19.05 0.64 13.06
N GLU A 137 20.38 0.52 13.12
CA GLU A 137 21.30 1.36 12.36
C GLU A 137 21.06 1.25 10.85
N GLU A 138 21.15 2.38 10.14
CA GLU A 138 20.84 2.46 8.71
C GLU A 138 21.64 1.48 7.84
N SER A 139 22.92 1.25 8.19
CA SER A 139 23.82 0.32 7.49
C SER A 139 23.29 -1.11 7.49
N TYR A 140 22.71 -1.56 8.60
CA TYR A 140 22.10 -2.89 8.71
C TYR A 140 20.71 -2.92 8.11
N ARG A 141 19.96 -1.82 8.16
CA ARG A 141 18.61 -1.73 7.60
C ARG A 141 18.57 -2.13 6.13
N LEU A 142 19.48 -1.59 5.33
CA LEU A 142 19.55 -1.83 3.88
C LEU A 142 19.96 -3.27 3.50
N MET A 143 20.67 -3.98 4.38
CA MET A 143 21.21 -5.31 4.07
C MET A 143 20.47 -6.47 4.75
N SER A 144 19.68 -6.17 5.80
CA SER A 144 19.19 -7.18 6.74
C SER A 144 17.67 -7.19 6.92
N VAL A 145 16.96 -6.18 6.43
CA VAL A 145 15.50 -6.13 6.54
C VAL A 145 14.87 -6.84 5.35
N VAL A 146 13.98 -7.79 5.66
CA VAL A 146 13.18 -8.48 4.65
C VAL A 146 11.73 -8.12 4.86
N PHE A 147 11.12 -7.43 3.89
CA PHE A 147 9.71 -7.14 3.93
C PHE A 147 8.88 -8.35 3.47
N VAL A 148 7.94 -8.78 4.33
CA VAL A 148 7.04 -9.91 4.03
C VAL A 148 5.66 -9.35 3.70
N GLY A 149 5.26 -9.48 2.44
CA GLY A 149 3.94 -9.10 1.93
C GLY A 149 2.98 -10.29 1.80
N PRO A 150 1.84 -10.08 1.12
CA PRO A 150 0.91 -11.16 0.80
C PRO A 150 1.54 -12.30 -0.01
N LEU A 151 0.92 -13.48 0.06
CA LEU A 151 1.36 -14.63 -0.71
C LEU A 151 1.14 -14.41 -2.21
N SER A 152 1.96 -15.05 -3.04
CA SER A 152 1.66 -15.12 -4.48
C SER A 152 0.34 -15.83 -4.72
N ARG A 153 -0.39 -15.47 -5.79
CA ARG A 153 -1.69 -16.06 -6.12
C ARG A 153 -1.65 -17.59 -6.20
N ASN A 154 -0.56 -18.17 -6.70
CA ASN A 154 -0.38 -19.62 -6.80
C ASN A 154 -0.24 -20.28 -5.42
N VAL A 155 0.59 -19.71 -4.54
CA VAL A 155 0.76 -20.24 -3.17
C VAL A 155 -0.51 -20.04 -2.35
N PHE A 156 -1.15 -18.88 -2.47
CA PHE A 156 -2.43 -18.61 -1.81
C PHE A 156 -3.55 -19.53 -2.31
N SER A 157 -3.58 -19.84 -3.60
CA SER A 157 -4.51 -20.81 -4.20
C SER A 157 -4.39 -22.18 -3.51
N ASN A 158 -3.16 -22.68 -3.34
CA ASN A 158 -2.91 -23.94 -2.64
C ASN A 158 -3.35 -23.90 -1.17
N LEU A 159 -3.11 -22.77 -0.49
CA LEU A 159 -3.59 -22.56 0.87
C LEU A 159 -5.13 -22.54 0.92
N LEU A 160 -5.78 -21.86 -0.02
CA LEU A 160 -7.24 -21.75 -0.08
C LEU A 160 -7.90 -23.13 -0.28
N ASP A 161 -7.25 -24.05 -0.98
CA ASP A 161 -7.75 -25.42 -1.19
C ASP A 161 -7.88 -26.24 0.11
N THR A 162 -7.15 -25.84 1.17
CA THR A 162 -7.27 -26.41 2.52
C THR A 162 -8.48 -25.87 3.29
N TYR A 163 -9.26 -24.94 2.72
CA TYR A 163 -10.47 -24.35 3.32
C TYR A 163 -11.72 -24.80 2.54
N PRO A 164 -12.38 -25.91 2.91
CA PRO A 164 -13.45 -26.53 2.12
C PRO A 164 -14.60 -25.59 1.75
N ARG A 165 -14.96 -24.67 2.64
CA ARG A 165 -16.05 -23.71 2.43
C ARG A 165 -15.67 -22.53 1.53
N LEU A 166 -14.40 -22.12 1.55
CA LEU A 166 -13.91 -20.94 0.83
C LEU A 166 -13.29 -21.28 -0.54
N ARG A 167 -12.96 -22.56 -0.79
CA ARG A 167 -12.42 -23.01 -2.09
C ARG A 167 -13.46 -23.14 -3.20
N ALA A 168 -14.74 -22.90 -2.92
CA ALA A 168 -15.83 -23.07 -3.88
C ALA A 168 -15.61 -22.17 -5.12
N PRO A 169 -15.69 -22.70 -6.36
CA PRO A 169 -15.38 -21.95 -7.57
C PRO A 169 -16.16 -20.63 -7.72
N ALA A 170 -17.42 -20.62 -7.28
CA ALA A 170 -18.31 -19.46 -7.36
C ALA A 170 -17.82 -18.23 -6.58
N ILE A 171 -17.06 -18.42 -5.50
CA ILE A 171 -16.61 -17.33 -4.62
C ILE A 171 -15.08 -17.20 -4.53
N ARG A 172 -14.34 -18.15 -5.11
CA ARG A 172 -12.88 -18.25 -5.01
C ARG A 172 -12.17 -16.95 -5.38
N LYS A 173 -12.56 -16.35 -6.51
CA LYS A 173 -12.00 -15.09 -7.01
C LYS A 173 -12.21 -13.96 -5.99
N GLU A 174 -13.42 -13.81 -5.48
CA GLU A 174 -13.75 -12.78 -4.48
C GLU A 174 -12.94 -12.99 -3.20
N VAL A 175 -12.80 -14.23 -2.71
CA VAL A 175 -11.97 -14.53 -1.52
C VAL A 175 -10.52 -14.10 -1.73
N THR A 176 -9.94 -14.40 -2.90
CA THR A 176 -8.58 -13.97 -3.26
C THR A 176 -8.46 -12.43 -3.26
N GLU A 177 -9.45 -11.73 -3.79
CA GLU A 177 -9.45 -10.27 -3.92
C GLU A 177 -9.67 -9.56 -2.58
N ILE A 178 -10.67 -9.95 -1.79
CA ILE A 178 -10.97 -9.29 -0.50
C ILE A 178 -9.86 -9.48 0.53
N THR A 179 -9.19 -10.64 0.51
CA THR A 179 -8.08 -10.92 1.44
C THR A 179 -6.74 -10.42 0.92
N ASN A 180 -6.66 -10.03 -0.37
CA ASN A 180 -5.42 -9.72 -1.08
C ASN A 180 -4.34 -10.79 -0.86
N CYS A 181 -4.71 -12.07 -0.82
CA CYS A 181 -3.81 -13.19 -0.55
C CYS A 181 -3.09 -13.16 0.83
N VAL A 182 -3.61 -12.42 1.81
CA VAL A 182 -3.04 -12.35 3.16
C VAL A 182 -3.55 -13.52 4.03
N PRO A 183 -2.68 -14.42 4.53
CA PRO A 183 -3.10 -15.59 5.32
C PRO A 183 -3.91 -15.25 6.57
N ARG A 184 -3.52 -14.20 7.31
CA ARG A 184 -4.25 -13.72 8.48
C ARG A 184 -5.71 -13.39 8.16
N GLU A 185 -5.94 -12.67 7.06
CA GLU A 185 -7.30 -12.28 6.68
C GLU A 185 -8.12 -13.47 6.19
N LEU A 186 -7.49 -14.47 5.55
CA LEU A 186 -8.14 -15.76 5.23
C LEU A 186 -8.59 -16.52 6.48
N VAL A 187 -7.75 -16.56 7.52
CA VAL A 187 -8.09 -17.19 8.81
C VAL A 187 -9.29 -16.48 9.46
N TYR A 188 -9.29 -15.15 9.49
CA TYR A 188 -10.40 -14.36 10.04
C TYR A 188 -11.69 -14.54 9.25
N LEU A 189 -11.60 -14.54 7.92
CA LEU A 189 -12.75 -14.83 7.06
C LEU A 189 -13.30 -16.23 7.33
N SER A 190 -12.43 -17.24 7.37
CA SER A 190 -12.82 -18.63 7.64
C SER A 190 -13.54 -18.78 8.98
N ALA A 191 -13.03 -18.14 10.03
CA ALA A 191 -13.64 -18.15 11.35
C ALA A 191 -15.05 -17.52 11.34
N LYS A 192 -15.25 -16.43 10.57
CA LYS A 192 -16.56 -15.77 10.44
C LYS A 192 -17.56 -16.64 9.68
N VAL A 193 -17.17 -17.15 8.51
CA VAL A 193 -18.10 -17.89 7.64
C VAL A 193 -18.47 -19.26 8.20
N LYS A 194 -17.66 -19.83 9.11
CA LYS A 194 -17.96 -21.10 9.78
C LYS A 194 -19.35 -21.15 10.42
N LYS A 195 -19.89 -19.98 10.83
CA LYS A 195 -21.20 -19.85 11.47
C LYS A 195 -22.36 -19.66 10.50
N LEU A 196 -22.09 -19.49 9.21
CA LEU A 196 -23.11 -19.22 8.18
C LEU A 196 -23.63 -20.54 7.57
N PRO A 197 -24.85 -20.55 7.01
CA PRO A 197 -25.35 -21.67 6.21
C PRO A 197 -24.49 -21.94 4.95
N GLU A 198 -24.65 -23.12 4.36
CA GLU A 198 -24.08 -23.46 3.05
C GLU A 198 -25.19 -23.48 1.97
N PRO A 199 -24.87 -23.15 0.70
CA PRO A 199 -23.57 -22.68 0.20
C PRO A 199 -23.30 -21.22 0.58
N LEU A 200 -22.03 -20.83 0.63
CA LEU A 200 -21.64 -19.42 0.82
C LEU A 200 -21.91 -18.64 -0.48
N SER A 201 -22.50 -17.46 -0.32
CA SER A 201 -22.74 -16.50 -1.38
C SER A 201 -21.68 -15.40 -1.41
N VAL A 202 -21.66 -14.60 -2.48
CA VAL A 202 -20.85 -13.38 -2.53
C VAL A 202 -21.33 -12.35 -1.48
N ASP A 203 -22.63 -12.32 -1.18
CA ASP A 203 -23.20 -11.42 -0.18
C ASP A 203 -22.69 -11.73 1.24
N ASP A 204 -22.45 -13.01 1.56
CA ASP A 204 -21.83 -13.41 2.82
C ASP A 204 -20.40 -12.85 2.95
N LEU A 205 -19.64 -12.82 1.85
CA LEU A 205 -18.31 -12.23 1.80
C LEU A 205 -18.37 -10.70 1.95
N GLN A 206 -19.38 -10.07 1.35
CA GLN A 206 -19.64 -8.64 1.50
C GLN A 206 -19.93 -8.29 2.97
N GLY A 207 -20.75 -9.08 3.65
CA GLY A 207 -21.04 -8.89 5.08
C GLY A 207 -19.80 -9.01 5.97
N TRP A 208 -18.90 -9.95 5.67
CA TRP A 208 -17.59 -10.01 6.35
C TRP A 208 -16.74 -8.78 6.04
N MET A 209 -16.65 -8.37 4.77
CA MET A 209 -15.86 -7.21 4.37
C MET A 209 -16.33 -5.94 5.09
N GLU A 210 -17.63 -5.72 5.21
CA GLU A 210 -18.19 -4.58 5.95
C GLU A 210 -17.83 -4.62 7.44
N SER A 211 -17.95 -5.79 8.08
CA SER A 211 -17.54 -5.98 9.48
C SER A 211 -16.05 -5.68 9.66
N ARG A 212 -15.20 -6.25 8.81
CA ARG A 212 -13.74 -6.08 8.88
C ARG A 212 -13.31 -4.65 8.56
N THR A 213 -14.01 -3.97 7.64
CA THR A 213 -13.81 -2.55 7.33
C THR A 213 -14.09 -1.69 8.56
N LYS A 214 -15.16 -1.96 9.32
CA LYS A 214 -15.49 -1.21 10.55
C LYS A 214 -14.41 -1.37 11.62
N GLU A 215 -13.88 -2.58 11.79
CA GLU A 215 -12.77 -2.84 12.72
C GLU A 215 -11.53 -2.02 12.35
N PHE A 216 -11.08 -2.10 11.10
CA PHE A 216 -9.95 -1.31 10.62
C PHE A 216 -10.18 0.19 10.70
N LEU A 217 -11.39 0.66 10.39
CA LEU A 217 -11.76 2.07 10.48
C LEU A 217 -11.65 2.57 11.92
N SER A 218 -12.11 1.78 12.90
CA SER A 218 -11.97 2.12 14.31
C SER A 218 -10.51 2.24 14.73
N THR A 219 -9.66 1.31 14.30
CA THR A 219 -8.21 1.34 14.57
C THR A 219 -7.56 2.57 13.95
N ALA A 220 -7.85 2.87 12.68
CA ALA A 220 -7.27 4.00 11.97
C ALA A 220 -7.74 5.35 12.55
N LYS A 221 -9.02 5.46 12.94
CA LYS A 221 -9.57 6.64 13.62
C LYS A 221 -8.91 6.88 14.96
N ALA A 222 -8.81 5.85 15.80
CA ALA A 222 -8.17 5.96 17.11
C ALA A 222 -6.70 6.40 16.98
N TYR A 223 -5.98 5.88 15.97
CA TYR A 223 -4.63 6.34 15.65
C TYR A 223 -4.60 7.82 15.26
N TYR A 224 -5.43 8.24 14.30
CA TYR A 224 -5.46 9.61 13.80
C TYR A 224 -5.84 10.62 14.89
N GLU A 225 -6.87 10.32 15.68
CA GLU A 225 -7.36 11.19 16.75
C GLU A 225 -6.32 11.43 17.84
N SER A 226 -5.45 10.44 18.12
CA SER A 226 -4.38 10.56 19.10
C SER A 226 -3.17 11.40 18.63
N ARG A 227 -3.15 11.82 17.36
CA ARG A 227 -2.04 12.59 16.78
C ARG A 227 -2.15 14.09 17.05
N THR A 228 -0.99 14.75 17.14
CA THR A 228 -0.89 16.22 17.05
C THR A 228 -1.25 16.71 15.65
N GLN A 229 -1.59 18.00 15.50
CA GLN A 229 -1.98 18.54 14.18
C GLN A 229 -0.92 18.33 13.11
N TYR A 230 0.36 18.58 13.43
CA TYR A 230 1.47 18.35 12.51
C TYR A 230 1.51 16.91 11.98
N ARG A 231 1.37 15.93 12.88
CA ARG A 231 1.34 14.50 12.52
C ARG A 231 0.08 14.11 11.75
N LYS A 232 -1.03 14.81 11.96
CA LYS A 232 -2.27 14.62 11.17
C LYS A 232 -2.07 15.05 9.72
N ASP A 233 -1.35 16.14 9.49
CA ASP A 233 -1.05 16.64 8.15
C ASP A 233 -0.08 15.69 7.41
N ASP A 234 0.97 15.20 8.10
CA ASP A 234 1.86 14.15 7.56
C ASP A 234 1.08 12.87 7.19
N PHE A 235 0.21 12.42 8.09
CA PHE A 235 -0.62 11.24 7.87
C PHE A 235 -1.60 11.43 6.70
N TYR A 236 -2.20 12.61 6.57
CA TYR A 236 -3.05 12.96 5.43
C TYR A 236 -2.28 12.83 4.11
N GLN A 237 -1.06 13.38 4.05
CA GLN A 237 -0.23 13.30 2.86
C GLN A 237 0.19 11.86 2.55
N ALA A 238 0.56 11.08 3.56
CA ALA A 238 0.91 9.67 3.38
C ALA A 238 -0.28 8.84 2.86
N LEU A 239 -1.50 9.06 3.40
CA LEU A 239 -2.72 8.41 2.88
C LEU A 239 -3.00 8.82 1.44
N LEU A 240 -2.94 10.12 1.15
CA LEU A 240 -3.14 10.63 -0.19
C LEU A 240 -2.16 9.96 -1.16
N GLN A 241 -0.86 10.03 -0.89
CA GLN A 241 0.17 9.39 -1.71
C GLN A 241 -0.04 7.89 -1.90
N THR A 242 -0.52 7.19 -0.86
CA THR A 242 -0.87 5.76 -0.94
C THR A 242 -2.05 5.52 -1.89
N PHE A 243 -3.08 6.36 -1.87
CA PHE A 243 -4.21 6.28 -2.82
C PHE A 243 -3.84 6.76 -4.23
N LEU A 244 -2.87 7.66 -4.32
CA LEU A 244 -2.38 8.22 -5.57
C LEU A 244 -1.33 7.35 -6.26
N GLY A 245 -0.83 6.32 -5.56
CA GLY A 245 0.29 5.47 -5.97
C GLY A 245 1.48 6.30 -6.48
N SER A 246 1.79 7.39 -5.77
CA SER A 246 2.94 8.23 -6.13
C SER A 246 4.23 7.44 -6.00
N THR A 247 5.23 7.80 -6.79
CA THR A 247 6.55 7.16 -6.73
C THR A 247 7.50 7.83 -5.74
N SER A 248 7.01 8.84 -5.02
CA SER A 248 7.65 9.44 -3.86
C SER A 248 7.57 8.50 -2.65
N ALA A 249 8.55 8.61 -1.76
CA ALA A 249 8.57 7.83 -0.54
C ALA A 249 7.37 8.21 0.35
N VAL A 250 6.38 7.32 0.42
CA VAL A 250 5.30 7.41 1.41
C VAL A 250 5.92 7.31 2.79
N ASN A 251 5.66 8.30 3.65
CA ASN A 251 6.26 8.37 4.98
C ASN A 251 5.18 8.20 6.06
N PHE A 252 4.85 6.94 6.37
CA PHE A 252 4.05 6.64 7.56
C PHE A 252 4.94 6.59 8.80
N ASP A 253 4.42 7.10 9.91
CA ASP A 253 5.04 6.88 11.21
C ASP A 253 5.09 5.39 11.54
N TRP A 254 6.15 4.97 12.23
CA TRP A 254 6.36 3.57 12.63
C TRP A 254 5.16 2.97 13.38
N ASP A 255 4.48 3.74 14.23
CA ASP A 255 3.36 3.23 15.03
C ASP A 255 2.07 3.07 14.21
N PHE A 256 1.97 3.75 13.06
CA PHE A 256 0.94 3.45 12.07
C PHE A 256 1.22 2.13 11.33
N LEU A 257 2.48 1.91 10.93
CA LEU A 257 2.88 0.68 10.23
C LEU A 257 2.57 -0.57 11.08
N ASP A 258 2.75 -0.46 12.39
CA ASP A 258 2.46 -1.52 13.36
C ASP A 258 0.95 -1.80 13.55
N LEU A 259 0.05 -0.98 12.99
CA LEU A 259 -1.40 -1.27 12.98
C LEU A 259 -1.78 -2.39 12.00
N GLY A 260 -0.88 -2.74 11.08
CA GLY A 260 -1.11 -3.79 10.09
C GLY A 260 -2.16 -3.44 9.04
N LEU A 261 -2.36 -2.15 8.75
CA LEU A 261 -3.26 -1.64 7.70
C LEU A 261 -2.57 -1.52 6.33
N VAL A 262 -1.24 -1.41 6.36
CA VAL A 262 -0.37 -1.32 5.18
C VAL A 262 0.77 -2.32 5.35
N TYR A 263 1.33 -2.78 4.23
CA TYR A 263 2.57 -3.56 4.20
C TYR A 263 3.59 -2.86 3.29
N ARG A 264 4.85 -3.20 3.49
CA ARG A 264 5.97 -2.64 2.74
C ARG A 264 6.55 -3.67 1.78
N SER A 265 7.13 -3.21 0.69
CA SER A 265 7.89 -4.04 -0.24
C SER A 265 9.12 -3.28 -0.73
N GLU A 266 10.15 -4.01 -1.15
CA GLU A 266 11.31 -3.39 -1.82
C GLU A 266 10.91 -2.96 -3.23
N ASP A 267 11.21 -1.71 -3.59
CA ASP A 267 11.13 -1.28 -4.97
C ASP A 267 12.34 -1.83 -5.74
N VAL A 268 12.14 -2.84 -6.59
CA VAL A 268 13.24 -3.41 -7.40
C VAL A 268 13.76 -2.40 -8.44
N SER A 269 13.00 -1.34 -8.72
CA SER A 269 13.32 -0.32 -9.74
C SER A 269 13.84 1.01 -9.17
N ARG A 270 13.70 1.26 -7.87
CA ARG A 270 14.16 2.48 -7.18
C ARG A 270 14.79 2.12 -5.84
N ILE A 271 15.77 2.89 -5.36
CA ILE A 271 16.32 2.71 -4.01
C ILE A 271 15.30 3.25 -2.99
N GLY A 272 14.22 2.50 -2.73
CA GLY A 272 13.14 2.95 -1.86
C GLY A 272 12.15 1.86 -1.45
N THR A 273 11.42 2.12 -0.36
CA THR A 273 10.40 1.22 0.19
C THR A 273 9.02 1.64 -0.31
N GLN A 274 8.30 0.73 -0.96
CA GLN A 274 6.92 0.97 -1.36
C GLN A 274 5.96 0.62 -0.23
N HIS A 275 4.88 1.38 -0.12
CA HIS A 275 3.81 1.12 0.83
C HIS A 275 2.55 0.72 0.08
N HIS A 276 1.94 -0.37 0.52
CA HIS A 276 0.74 -0.93 -0.09
C HIS A 276 -0.32 -1.12 0.98
N ILE A 277 -1.57 -0.85 0.63
CA ILE A 277 -2.69 -1.17 1.49
C ILE A 277 -2.80 -2.69 1.62
N LEU A 278 -3.02 -3.18 2.85
CA LEU A 278 -2.99 -4.62 3.16
C LEU A 278 -3.99 -5.42 2.33
N CYS A 279 -5.26 -5.03 2.34
CA CYS A 279 -6.37 -5.76 1.73
C CYS A 279 -7.57 -4.83 1.49
N ARG A 280 -8.60 -5.32 0.80
CA ARG A 280 -9.78 -4.53 0.41
C ARG A 280 -10.55 -3.93 1.61
N PRO A 281 -10.77 -4.65 2.73
CA PRO A 281 -11.33 -4.04 3.93
C PRO A 281 -10.48 -2.88 4.50
N ALA A 282 -9.14 -3.01 4.49
CA ALA A 282 -8.25 -1.94 4.94
C ALA A 282 -8.30 -0.72 4.01
N GLN A 283 -8.37 -0.94 2.70
CA GLN A 283 -8.54 0.12 1.70
C GLN A 283 -9.83 0.90 1.93
N LYS A 284 -10.96 0.19 2.08
CA LYS A 284 -12.25 0.83 2.39
C LYS A 284 -12.18 1.61 3.70
N ALA A 285 -11.57 1.04 4.74
CA ALA A 285 -11.44 1.70 6.03
C ALA A 285 -10.62 3.00 5.95
N LEU A 286 -9.45 2.94 5.30
CA LEU A 286 -8.60 4.12 5.13
C LEU A 286 -9.27 5.18 4.24
N LEU A 287 -10.02 4.76 3.21
CA LEU A 287 -10.76 5.67 2.34
C LEU A 287 -11.90 6.36 3.10
N GLU A 288 -12.67 5.61 3.91
CA GLU A 288 -13.72 6.16 4.77
C GLU A 288 -13.15 7.12 5.82
N LEU A 289 -11.97 6.84 6.39
CA LEU A 289 -11.28 7.80 7.24
C LEU A 289 -10.87 9.04 6.44
N PHE A 290 -10.24 8.87 5.29
CA PHE A 290 -9.75 9.97 4.45
C PHE A 290 -10.86 10.95 4.06
N LYS A 291 -12.05 10.45 3.73
CA LYS A 291 -13.25 11.28 3.45
C LYS A 291 -13.66 12.20 4.59
N THR A 292 -13.28 11.87 5.83
CA THR A 292 -13.56 12.71 7.01
C THR A 292 -12.46 13.72 7.31
N LEU A 293 -11.30 13.61 6.65
CA LEU A 293 -10.16 14.48 6.91
C LEU A 293 -10.33 15.80 6.15
N PRO A 294 -10.06 16.96 6.78
CA PRO A 294 -10.04 18.22 6.06
C PRO A 294 -8.79 18.32 5.18
N LEU A 295 -8.90 19.06 4.07
CA LEU A 295 -7.73 19.50 3.32
C LEU A 295 -6.76 20.30 4.22
N PRO A 296 -5.43 20.13 4.05
CA PRO A 296 -4.44 20.93 4.74
C PRO A 296 -4.72 22.43 4.61
N LYS A 297 -4.51 23.19 5.69
CA LYS A 297 -4.84 24.62 5.77
C LYS A 297 -4.22 25.43 4.62
N ASP A 298 -2.96 25.18 4.30
CA ASP A 298 -2.25 25.89 3.25
C ASP A 298 -2.83 25.61 1.86
N THR A 299 -3.17 24.35 1.57
CA THR A 299 -3.85 23.99 0.32
C THR A 299 -5.20 24.68 0.22
N ARG A 300 -6.00 24.67 1.30
CA ARG A 300 -7.31 25.38 1.33
C ARG A 300 -7.14 26.86 1.02
N ARG A 301 -6.17 27.53 1.64
CA ARG A 301 -5.87 28.94 1.38
C ARG A 301 -5.50 29.19 -0.09
N ARG A 302 -4.62 28.37 -0.67
CA ARG A 302 -4.19 28.50 -2.08
C ARG A 302 -5.34 28.26 -3.06
N ILE A 303 -6.29 27.37 -2.75
CA ILE A 303 -7.52 27.19 -3.53
C ILE A 303 -8.34 28.48 -3.54
N CYS A 304 -8.54 29.10 -2.36
CA CYS A 304 -9.34 30.31 -2.21
C CYS A 304 -8.72 31.51 -2.94
N ASP A 305 -7.39 31.64 -2.88
CA ASP A 305 -6.66 32.76 -3.48
C ASP A 305 -6.28 32.51 -4.96
N GLY A 306 -6.61 31.34 -5.52
CA GLY A 306 -6.32 30.97 -6.91
C GLY A 306 -4.82 30.79 -7.22
N SER A 307 -4.00 30.55 -6.19
CA SER A 307 -2.53 30.53 -6.26
C SER A 307 -1.93 29.12 -6.13
N LEU A 308 -2.67 28.10 -6.57
CA LEU A 308 -2.26 26.69 -6.54
C LEU A 308 -1.01 26.46 -7.38
N SER A 309 -0.04 25.73 -6.82
CA SER A 309 0.97 25.03 -7.63
C SER A 309 0.37 23.80 -8.32
N GLY A 310 1.13 23.17 -9.22
CA GLY A 310 0.73 21.90 -9.84
C GLY A 310 0.39 20.83 -8.80
N ASP A 311 1.28 20.63 -7.83
CA ASP A 311 1.14 19.64 -6.76
C ASP A 311 -0.06 19.96 -5.84
N ASP A 312 -0.28 21.25 -5.54
CA ASP A 312 -1.46 21.67 -4.75
C ASP A 312 -2.76 21.38 -5.50
N PHE A 313 -2.79 21.66 -6.81
CA PHE A 313 -3.96 21.42 -7.64
C PHE A 313 -4.28 19.93 -7.74
N GLU A 314 -3.27 19.11 -7.97
CA GLU A 314 -3.43 17.65 -8.03
C GLU A 314 -3.94 17.09 -6.70
N THR A 315 -3.35 17.54 -5.59
CA THR A 315 -3.79 17.19 -4.23
C THR A 315 -5.25 17.56 -3.99
N ALA A 316 -5.63 18.80 -4.33
CA ALA A 316 -6.98 19.31 -4.15
C ALA A 316 -8.00 18.56 -5.02
N LEU A 317 -7.66 18.33 -6.29
CA LEU A 317 -8.50 17.61 -7.24
C LEU A 317 -8.73 16.17 -6.76
N CYS A 318 -7.66 15.46 -6.41
CA CYS A 318 -7.76 14.08 -5.94
C CYS A 318 -8.59 13.95 -4.67
N HIS A 319 -8.34 14.81 -3.69
CA HIS A 319 -9.14 14.86 -2.48
C HIS A 319 -10.62 15.05 -2.81
N GLN A 320 -10.97 16.03 -3.65
CA GLN A 320 -12.37 16.28 -3.96
C GLN A 320 -13.02 15.15 -4.77
N LEU A 321 -12.31 14.52 -5.71
CA LEU A 321 -12.84 13.35 -6.41
C LEU A 321 -13.17 12.22 -5.41
N ILE A 322 -12.28 11.97 -4.45
CA ILE A 322 -12.50 10.95 -3.41
C ILE A 322 -13.63 11.33 -2.44
N CYS A 323 -13.72 12.59 -2.03
CA CYS A 323 -14.59 13.04 -0.94
C CYS A 323 -15.98 13.50 -1.40
N THR A 324 -16.15 13.92 -2.65
CA THR A 324 -17.44 14.41 -3.17
C THR A 324 -18.41 13.26 -3.36
N THR A 325 -19.69 13.46 -3.03
CA THR A 325 -20.76 12.48 -3.30
C THR A 325 -20.88 12.21 -4.81
N LYS A 326 -21.06 10.95 -5.18
CA LYS A 326 -21.15 10.50 -6.57
C LYS A 326 -22.64 10.39 -6.99
N PRO A 327 -22.97 10.59 -8.28
CA PRO A 327 -22.07 10.98 -9.36
C PRO A 327 -21.64 12.45 -9.26
N ILE A 328 -20.39 12.75 -9.62
CA ILE A 328 -19.90 14.13 -9.75
C ILE A 328 -20.25 14.60 -11.17
N VAL A 329 -21.10 15.61 -11.27
CA VAL A 329 -21.57 16.13 -12.56
C VAL A 329 -20.94 17.50 -12.81
N LEU A 330 -20.17 17.61 -13.90
CA LEU A 330 -19.41 18.80 -14.27
C LEU A 330 -19.86 19.30 -15.65
N ASN A 331 -20.07 20.61 -15.76
CA ASN A 331 -20.22 21.26 -17.05
C ASN A 331 -18.86 21.29 -17.76
N ALA A 332 -18.90 20.98 -19.05
CA ALA A 332 -17.73 21.05 -19.89
C ALA A 332 -18.07 21.70 -21.23
N THR A 333 -17.02 22.13 -21.93
CA THR A 333 -17.11 22.85 -23.20
C THR A 333 -16.06 22.30 -24.17
N ASP A 334 -16.00 22.80 -25.39
CA ASP A 334 -14.81 22.63 -26.23
C ASP A 334 -13.65 23.53 -25.74
N LEU A 335 -12.47 23.40 -26.36
CA LEU A 335 -11.26 24.19 -26.02
C LEU A 335 -11.40 25.71 -26.27
N ASN A 336 -12.55 26.19 -26.75
CA ASN A 336 -12.88 27.60 -26.93
C ASN A 336 -14.14 28.03 -26.15
N GLY A 337 -14.57 27.23 -25.17
CA GLY A 337 -15.67 27.57 -24.26
C GLY A 337 -17.05 27.52 -24.91
N LYS A 338 -17.20 26.79 -26.02
CA LYS A 338 -18.46 26.60 -26.73
C LYS A 338 -18.94 25.15 -26.61
N ASN A 339 -20.09 24.85 -27.20
CA ASN A 339 -20.65 23.49 -27.27
C ASN A 339 -20.74 22.82 -25.88
N PRO A 340 -21.58 23.36 -24.98
CA PRO A 340 -21.69 22.84 -23.62
C PRO A 340 -22.11 21.37 -23.64
N THR A 341 -21.47 20.58 -22.78
CA THR A 341 -21.74 19.16 -22.59
C THR A 341 -21.57 18.80 -21.11
N MET A 342 -22.20 17.72 -20.68
CA MET A 342 -22.10 17.24 -19.30
C MET A 342 -21.14 16.07 -19.21
N ILE A 343 -20.24 16.12 -18.23
CA ILE A 343 -19.40 14.99 -17.83
C ILE A 343 -19.91 14.50 -16.48
N SER A 344 -20.22 13.20 -16.40
CA SER A 344 -20.60 12.53 -15.17
C SER A 344 -19.48 11.59 -14.76
N LEU A 345 -18.90 11.81 -13.58
CA LEU A 345 -17.93 10.91 -12.96
C LEU A 345 -18.68 10.10 -11.90
N ASP A 346 -19.12 8.91 -12.30
CA ASP A 346 -19.76 7.94 -11.44
C ASP A 346 -18.84 6.73 -11.27
N PHE A 347 -18.25 6.60 -10.09
CA PHE A 347 -17.29 5.54 -9.80
C PHE A 347 -17.45 5.04 -8.36
N SER A 348 -17.22 3.75 -8.20
CA SER A 348 -17.39 3.03 -6.94
C SER A 348 -16.24 3.26 -5.95
N HIS A 349 -15.00 3.40 -6.44
CA HIS A 349 -13.79 3.68 -5.67
C HIS A 349 -12.65 4.16 -6.59
N CYS A 350 -11.52 4.54 -5.99
CA CYS A 350 -10.29 4.90 -6.70
C CYS A 350 -9.23 3.82 -6.49
N ASP A 351 -8.40 3.59 -7.50
CA ASP A 351 -7.24 2.71 -7.41
C ASP A 351 -6.13 3.19 -8.35
N THR A 352 -4.89 2.73 -8.16
CA THR A 352 -3.75 3.12 -8.98
C THR A 352 -3.25 1.98 -9.85
N ILE A 353 -2.99 2.29 -11.12
CA ILE A 353 -2.37 1.36 -12.05
C ILE A 353 -0.91 1.16 -11.64
N GLN A 354 -0.52 -0.08 -11.39
CA GLN A 354 0.86 -0.40 -11.00
C GLN A 354 1.84 -0.13 -12.14
N ASN A 355 3.08 0.22 -11.80
CA ASN A 355 4.15 0.40 -12.78
C ASN A 355 4.30 -0.87 -13.67
N GLY A 356 4.46 -0.67 -14.97
CA GLY A 356 4.52 -1.74 -15.96
C GLY A 356 3.16 -2.34 -16.37
N ARG A 357 2.05 -1.93 -15.73
CA ARG A 357 0.69 -2.26 -16.19
C ARG A 357 0.07 -1.11 -16.98
N THR A 358 -0.89 -1.42 -17.83
CA THR A 358 -1.64 -0.41 -18.58
C THR A 358 -3.04 -0.15 -18.03
N SER A 359 -3.59 -1.03 -17.20
CA SER A 359 -4.87 -0.83 -16.52
C SER A 359 -4.97 -1.59 -15.18
N LEU A 360 -6.14 -1.50 -14.54
CA LEU A 360 -6.53 -2.35 -13.39
C LEU A 360 -7.02 -3.75 -13.81
N GLY A 361 -7.23 -3.97 -15.12
CA GLY A 361 -7.72 -5.22 -15.68
C GLY A 361 -9.25 -5.34 -15.73
N PRO A 362 -9.78 -6.52 -16.10
CA PRO A 362 -11.21 -6.71 -16.32
C PRO A 362 -12.07 -6.50 -15.07
N GLY A 363 -13.26 -5.90 -15.25
CA GLY A 363 -14.24 -5.65 -14.18
C GLY A 363 -14.00 -4.39 -13.35
N HIS A 364 -13.08 -3.52 -13.77
CA HIS A 364 -12.74 -2.25 -13.10
C HIS A 364 -13.24 -1.02 -13.88
N GLU A 365 -14.21 -1.17 -14.78
CA GLU A 365 -14.77 -0.08 -15.58
C GLU A 365 -15.40 1.05 -14.75
N ASN A 366 -15.92 0.72 -13.55
CA ASN A 366 -16.54 1.66 -12.62
C ASN A 366 -15.56 2.12 -11.51
N VAL A 367 -14.26 2.02 -11.75
CA VAL A 367 -13.19 2.45 -10.83
C VAL A 367 -12.48 3.63 -11.47
N LEU A 368 -12.27 4.69 -10.70
CA LEU A 368 -11.42 5.79 -11.14
C LEU A 368 -9.96 5.34 -11.03
N ALA A 369 -9.41 4.88 -12.14
CA ALA A 369 -8.04 4.41 -12.24
C ALA A 369 -7.10 5.60 -12.40
N ARG A 370 -6.16 5.77 -11.48
CA ARG A 370 -5.10 6.78 -11.60
C ARG A 370 -3.86 6.18 -12.24
N GLY A 371 -3.24 6.92 -13.17
CA GLY A 371 -1.94 6.56 -13.71
C GLY A 371 -0.84 6.73 -12.65
N TYR A 372 0.14 5.83 -12.62
CA TYR A 372 1.35 6.02 -11.80
C TYR A 372 2.17 7.21 -12.30
N GLU A 373 3.12 7.69 -11.51
CA GLU A 373 4.00 8.79 -11.94
C GLU A 373 4.85 8.39 -13.16
N GLY A 374 4.68 9.10 -14.28
CA GLY A 374 5.28 8.74 -15.56
C GLY A 374 4.43 7.77 -16.39
N TYR A 375 3.23 7.39 -15.92
CA TYR A 375 2.21 6.80 -16.76
C TYR A 375 1.95 7.72 -17.96
N PRO A 376 1.90 7.19 -19.20
CA PRO A 376 1.87 8.06 -20.36
C PRO A 376 0.57 8.90 -20.40
N ARG A 377 0.70 10.21 -20.67
CA ARG A 377 -0.36 11.12 -21.16
C ARG A 377 -1.57 11.40 -20.27
N PHE A 378 -2.15 10.45 -19.53
CA PHE A 378 -3.39 10.64 -18.77
C PHE A 378 -3.18 10.45 -17.28
N ASP A 379 -3.80 11.30 -16.48
CA ASP A 379 -3.72 11.25 -15.03
C ASP A 379 -4.77 10.29 -14.46
N PHE A 380 -5.97 10.25 -15.08
CA PHE A 380 -7.05 9.35 -14.68
C PHE A 380 -7.78 8.70 -15.86
N MET A 381 -8.31 7.52 -15.61
CA MET A 381 -9.20 6.79 -16.51
C MET A 381 -10.44 6.33 -15.75
N LEU A 382 -11.61 6.51 -16.34
CA LEU A 382 -12.89 6.01 -15.82
C LEU A 382 -13.65 5.35 -16.96
N GLY A 383 -13.64 4.02 -16.97
CA GLY A 383 -14.14 3.26 -18.10
C GLY A 383 -13.50 3.72 -19.42
N PRO A 384 -14.26 4.09 -20.46
CA PRO A 384 -13.72 4.59 -21.73
C PRO A 384 -13.40 6.10 -21.72
N MET A 385 -13.45 6.77 -20.56
CA MET A 385 -13.08 8.18 -20.39
C MET A 385 -11.62 8.32 -19.96
N PHE A 386 -10.86 9.15 -20.67
CA PHE A 386 -9.45 9.45 -20.40
C PHE A 386 -9.31 10.93 -20.01
N ILE A 387 -8.68 11.20 -18.88
CA ILE A 387 -8.66 12.52 -18.23
C ILE A 387 -7.22 13.01 -18.06
N GLN A 388 -6.94 14.19 -18.59
CA GLN A 388 -5.75 14.99 -18.29
C GLN A 388 -6.12 16.12 -17.34
N ALA A 389 -5.30 16.37 -16.32
CA ALA A 389 -5.47 17.44 -15.36
C ALA A 389 -4.16 18.25 -15.24
N SER A 390 -4.25 19.57 -15.39
CA SER A 390 -3.07 20.42 -15.22
C SER A 390 -3.41 21.82 -14.76
N ILE A 391 -2.50 22.45 -14.02
CA ILE A 391 -2.58 23.88 -13.68
C ILE A 391 -2.49 24.78 -14.93
N SER A 392 -1.79 24.33 -15.97
CA SER A 392 -1.63 25.08 -17.23
C SER A 392 -2.89 25.03 -18.10
N ASP A 393 -2.99 25.92 -19.08
CA ASP A 393 -3.97 25.76 -20.16
C ASP A 393 -3.59 24.59 -21.08
N PHE A 394 -4.56 24.11 -21.87
CA PHE A 394 -4.38 22.94 -22.73
C PHE A 394 -3.29 23.13 -23.79
N ALA A 395 -3.11 24.34 -24.34
CA ALA A 395 -2.09 24.59 -25.35
C ALA A 395 -0.69 24.37 -24.75
N SER A 396 -0.42 25.06 -23.65
CA SER A 396 0.84 24.98 -22.92
C SER A 396 1.13 23.56 -22.43
N HIS A 397 0.12 22.86 -21.91
CA HIS A 397 0.27 21.49 -21.43
C HIS A 397 0.56 20.52 -22.58
N ASN A 398 -0.22 20.57 -23.67
CA ASN A 398 -0.11 19.64 -24.79
C ASN A 398 1.15 19.85 -25.65
N GLU A 399 1.85 20.98 -25.51
CA GLU A 399 3.17 21.20 -26.12
C GLU A 399 4.27 20.35 -25.49
N SER A 400 4.08 19.89 -24.24
CA SER A 400 5.04 19.01 -23.59
C SER A 400 5.16 17.67 -24.32
N LYS A 401 6.41 17.20 -24.49
CA LYS A 401 6.70 15.88 -25.08
C LYS A 401 5.99 14.74 -24.36
N THR A 402 5.73 14.88 -23.07
CA THR A 402 5.13 13.85 -22.20
C THR A 402 3.62 13.95 -22.06
N ALA A 403 2.98 15.02 -22.53
CA ALA A 403 1.55 15.26 -22.39
C ALA A 403 0.78 15.37 -23.71
N ASP A 404 1.47 15.42 -24.86
CA ASP A 404 0.83 15.45 -26.18
C ASP A 404 -0.11 14.26 -26.40
N ILE A 405 -1.42 14.53 -26.41
CA ILE A 405 -2.48 13.53 -26.51
C ILE A 405 -2.44 12.73 -27.81
N THR A 406 -1.88 13.30 -28.89
CA THR A 406 -1.81 12.57 -30.17
C THR A 406 -0.96 11.31 -30.06
N LYS A 407 0.03 11.32 -29.16
CA LYS A 407 0.91 10.18 -28.92
C LYS A 407 0.22 9.01 -28.23
N ALA A 408 -0.92 9.23 -27.56
CA ALA A 408 -1.72 8.13 -27.00
C ALA A 408 -2.34 7.24 -28.10
N PHE A 409 -2.47 7.77 -29.32
CA PHE A 409 -2.99 7.07 -30.49
C PHE A 409 -1.88 6.51 -31.39
N SER A 410 -0.63 6.89 -31.14
CA SER A 410 0.53 6.42 -31.90
C SER A 410 0.91 5.00 -31.49
N LYS A 411 1.23 4.16 -32.47
CA LYS A 411 1.74 2.80 -32.27
C LYS A 411 2.93 2.51 -33.17
N GLY A 412 3.83 1.64 -32.71
CA GLY A 412 4.84 1.01 -33.55
C GLY A 412 4.21 -0.01 -34.52
N PRO A 413 4.93 -0.46 -35.55
CA PRO A 413 4.45 -1.49 -36.47
C PRO A 413 4.06 -2.77 -35.71
N GLY A 414 2.78 -3.16 -35.80
CA GLY A 414 2.25 -4.36 -35.13
C GLY A 414 1.99 -4.22 -33.62
N GLU A 415 2.15 -3.03 -33.05
CA GLU A 415 1.88 -2.77 -31.63
C GLU A 415 0.49 -2.18 -31.40
N GLU A 416 0.01 -2.25 -30.16
CA GLU A 416 -1.15 -1.49 -29.70
C GLU A 416 -0.72 -0.12 -29.18
N ASN A 417 -1.52 0.92 -29.44
CA ASN A 417 -1.32 2.21 -28.79
C ASN A 417 -1.86 2.21 -27.35
N GLN A 418 -1.63 3.29 -26.61
CA GLN A 418 -2.00 3.35 -25.19
C GLN A 418 -3.50 3.15 -24.95
N ILE A 419 -4.35 3.79 -25.76
CA ILE A 419 -5.82 3.68 -25.64
C ILE A 419 -6.27 2.24 -25.92
N GLU A 420 -5.71 1.61 -26.96
CA GLU A 420 -5.98 0.22 -27.33
C GLU A 420 -5.60 -0.73 -26.19
N ARG A 421 -4.40 -0.60 -25.62
CA ARG A 421 -3.93 -1.45 -24.51
C ARG A 421 -4.84 -1.37 -23.29
N TYR A 422 -5.15 -0.15 -22.84
CA TYR A 422 -6.03 0.07 -21.69
C TYR A 422 -7.41 -0.56 -21.92
N LEU A 423 -8.04 -0.28 -23.07
CA LEU A 423 -9.38 -0.79 -23.37
C LEU A 423 -9.39 -2.32 -23.56
N ASN A 424 -8.34 -2.89 -24.16
CA ASN A 424 -8.22 -4.33 -24.34
C ASN A 424 -8.05 -5.07 -23.00
N GLU A 425 -7.31 -4.50 -22.05
CA GLU A 425 -7.18 -5.09 -20.73
C GLU A 425 -8.47 -4.99 -19.90
N VAL A 426 -9.22 -3.88 -19.99
CA VAL A 426 -10.45 -3.68 -19.19
C VAL A 426 -11.65 -4.42 -19.81
N TYR A 427 -11.82 -4.35 -21.12
CA TYR A 427 -13.03 -4.82 -21.82
C TYR A 427 -12.82 -6.06 -22.70
N GLY A 428 -11.58 -6.57 -22.77
CA GLY A 428 -11.19 -7.64 -23.68
C GLY A 428 -10.73 -7.14 -25.05
N PRO A 429 -10.13 -8.01 -25.88
CA PRO A 429 -9.46 -7.61 -27.11
C PRO A 429 -10.42 -7.08 -28.20
N GLY A 430 -9.82 -6.49 -29.24
CA GLY A 430 -10.52 -6.07 -30.46
C GLY A 430 -10.77 -4.56 -30.58
N HIS A 431 -10.17 -3.75 -29.71
CA HIS A 431 -10.23 -2.29 -29.79
C HIS A 431 -9.22 -1.75 -30.81
N SER A 432 -9.62 -0.69 -31.52
CA SER A 432 -8.77 0.10 -32.40
C SER A 432 -8.99 1.57 -32.08
N ALA A 433 -7.91 2.32 -31.91
CA ALA A 433 -7.94 3.75 -31.67
C ALA A 433 -7.03 4.47 -32.67
N LYS A 434 -7.55 5.45 -33.39
CA LYS A 434 -6.77 6.25 -34.35
C LYS A 434 -7.26 7.69 -34.42
N ILE A 435 -6.41 8.56 -34.94
CA ILE A 435 -6.81 9.92 -35.33
C ILE A 435 -7.16 9.89 -36.82
N ASP A 436 -8.39 10.28 -37.16
CA ASP A 436 -8.88 10.37 -38.53
C ASP A 436 -9.57 11.73 -38.74
N ASN A 437 -9.09 12.51 -39.71
CA ASN A 437 -9.56 13.88 -39.96
C ASN A 437 -9.62 14.76 -38.69
N ASN A 438 -8.55 14.73 -37.88
CA ASN A 438 -8.44 15.39 -36.57
C ASN A 438 -9.43 14.88 -35.49
N ARG A 439 -10.18 13.80 -35.75
CA ARG A 439 -11.12 13.22 -34.78
C ARG A 439 -10.56 11.97 -34.15
N PHE A 440 -10.91 11.74 -32.88
CA PHE A 440 -10.54 10.51 -32.19
C PHE A 440 -11.55 9.42 -32.53
N VAL A 441 -11.12 8.44 -33.33
CA VAL A 441 -11.96 7.32 -33.74
C VAL A 441 -11.54 6.09 -32.95
N VAL A 442 -12.39 5.71 -31.99
CA VAL A 442 -12.20 4.53 -31.15
C VAL A 442 -13.34 3.55 -31.40
N THR A 443 -12.99 2.35 -31.85
CA THR A 443 -13.94 1.31 -32.24
C THR A 443 -13.56 -0.02 -31.62
N ARG A 444 -14.54 -0.92 -31.51
CA ARG A 444 -14.36 -2.31 -31.14
C ARG A 444 -14.92 -3.20 -32.23
N THR A 445 -14.16 -4.20 -32.64
CA THR A 445 -14.61 -5.21 -33.59
C THR A 445 -15.32 -6.32 -32.83
N ASP A 446 -16.61 -6.52 -33.11
CA ASP A 446 -17.40 -7.60 -32.51
C ASP A 446 -17.44 -8.79 -33.47
N VAL A 447 -16.81 -9.90 -33.06
CA VAL A 447 -16.76 -11.14 -33.85
C VAL A 447 -18.16 -11.76 -34.01
N THR A 448 -19.08 -11.48 -33.07
CA THR A 448 -20.47 -11.96 -33.14
C THR A 448 -21.35 -11.14 -34.08
N ARG A 449 -20.91 -9.95 -34.49
CA ARG A 449 -21.58 -9.07 -35.48
C ARG A 449 -20.85 -9.03 -36.82
N GLY A 450 -20.31 -10.16 -37.26
CA GLY A 450 -19.69 -10.29 -38.58
C GLY A 450 -18.42 -9.45 -38.78
N GLY A 451 -17.74 -9.06 -37.69
CA GLY A 451 -16.46 -8.34 -37.78
C GLY A 451 -16.58 -6.85 -38.12
N VAL A 452 -17.76 -6.23 -37.98
CA VAL A 452 -17.95 -4.79 -38.22
C VAL A 452 -17.43 -3.99 -37.02
N PRO A 453 -16.54 -2.99 -37.21
CA PRO A 453 -16.12 -2.09 -36.14
C PRO A 453 -17.26 -1.19 -35.69
N VAL A 454 -17.54 -1.16 -34.38
CA VAL A 454 -18.57 -0.31 -33.77
C VAL A 454 -17.88 0.72 -32.87
N PRO A 455 -18.32 2.00 -32.85
CA PRO A 455 -17.77 3.00 -31.92
C PRO A 455 -17.86 2.55 -30.46
N VAL A 456 -16.81 2.78 -29.68
CA VAL A 456 -16.80 2.47 -28.25
C VAL A 456 -17.77 3.43 -27.53
N PRO A 457 -18.86 2.93 -26.92
CA PRO A 457 -19.81 3.77 -26.22
C PRO A 457 -19.14 4.55 -25.09
N GLY A 458 -19.47 5.83 -24.96
CA GLY A 458 -18.95 6.67 -23.87
C GLY A 458 -17.49 7.10 -23.99
N PHE A 459 -16.78 6.79 -25.08
CA PHE A 459 -15.40 7.26 -25.26
C PHE A 459 -15.31 8.79 -25.23
N ARG A 460 -14.40 9.31 -24.40
CA ARG A 460 -14.17 10.74 -24.19
C ARG A 460 -12.71 11.02 -23.83
N ILE A 461 -12.20 12.14 -24.31
CA ILE A 461 -10.98 12.76 -23.76
C ILE A 461 -11.39 14.05 -23.06
N VAL A 462 -11.05 14.15 -21.78
CA VAL A 462 -11.37 15.28 -20.92
C VAL A 462 -10.09 15.95 -20.47
N TYR A 463 -10.06 17.28 -20.59
CA TYR A 463 -9.01 18.13 -20.03
C TYR A 463 -9.58 18.96 -18.89
N ILE A 464 -8.96 18.86 -17.72
CA ILE A 464 -9.32 19.61 -16.51
C ILE A 464 -8.26 20.66 -16.26
N ARG A 465 -8.66 21.93 -16.32
CA ARG A 465 -7.77 23.07 -16.04
C ARG A 465 -7.83 23.47 -14.56
N GLY A 466 -6.67 23.60 -13.94
CA GLY A 466 -6.51 23.96 -12.52
C GLY A 466 -6.25 25.43 -12.22
N SER A 467 -6.18 26.30 -13.24
CA SER A 467 -6.00 27.75 -13.08
C SER A 467 -7.18 28.56 -13.62
N PRO A 468 -7.47 29.74 -13.05
CA PRO A 468 -8.48 30.65 -13.56
C PRO A 468 -8.26 31.01 -15.03
N GLY A 469 -9.36 31.24 -15.76
CA GLY A 469 -9.32 31.81 -17.09
C GLY A 469 -10.18 31.07 -18.12
N LYS A 470 -10.71 31.84 -19.07
CA LYS A 470 -11.59 31.31 -20.11
C LYS A 470 -10.79 30.49 -21.13
N PRO A 471 -11.33 29.37 -21.63
CA PRO A 471 -10.78 28.67 -22.78
C PRO A 471 -11.00 29.52 -24.04
N VAL A 472 -9.93 29.94 -24.71
CA VAL A 472 -9.99 30.80 -25.92
C VAL A 472 -9.19 30.23 -27.09
N HIS A 473 -9.02 28.91 -27.15
CA HIS A 473 -8.14 28.27 -28.12
C HIS A 473 -8.85 27.94 -29.45
N ARG A 474 -9.25 28.97 -30.21
CA ARG A 474 -9.98 28.84 -31.49
C ARG A 474 -9.29 27.92 -32.50
N THR A 475 -7.97 27.94 -32.56
CA THR A 475 -7.18 27.10 -33.48
C THR A 475 -7.10 25.65 -33.00
N LEU A 476 -7.04 25.42 -31.68
CA LEU A 476 -6.96 24.08 -31.12
C LEU A 476 -8.27 23.31 -31.22
N VAL A 477 -9.43 23.98 -31.19
CA VAL A 477 -10.72 23.33 -31.49
C VAL A 477 -10.75 22.69 -32.88
N LYS A 478 -10.03 23.26 -33.87
CA LYS A 478 -9.93 22.64 -35.20
C LYS A 478 -8.99 21.43 -35.23
N LYS A 479 -7.97 21.42 -34.38
CA LYS A 479 -6.98 20.35 -34.28
C LYS A 479 -7.46 19.20 -33.38
N PHE A 480 -8.26 19.52 -32.37
CA PHE A 480 -8.75 18.63 -31.32
C PHE A 480 -10.23 18.89 -31.01
N PRO A 481 -11.13 18.71 -32.00
CA PRO A 481 -12.56 18.99 -31.86
C PRO A 481 -13.26 18.11 -30.83
N ASP A 482 -12.71 16.94 -30.50
CA ASP A 482 -13.32 15.96 -29.60
C ASP A 482 -12.78 16.05 -28.15
N VAL A 483 -11.87 16.99 -27.85
CA VAL A 483 -11.42 17.25 -26.48
C VAL A 483 -12.44 18.10 -25.75
N VAL A 484 -12.89 17.59 -24.62
CA VAL A 484 -13.83 18.27 -23.72
C VAL A 484 -13.05 18.95 -22.60
N HIS A 485 -13.36 20.20 -22.32
CA HIS A 485 -12.65 21.08 -21.39
C HIS A 485 -13.51 21.45 -20.18
N ILE A 486 -12.99 21.19 -18.98
CA ILE A 486 -13.56 21.61 -17.69
C ILE A 486 -12.71 22.77 -17.14
N THR A 487 -13.37 23.89 -16.83
CA THR A 487 -12.68 25.10 -16.35
C THR A 487 -12.45 25.06 -14.85
N PHE A 488 -11.48 25.84 -14.36
CA PHE A 488 -11.25 25.98 -12.93
C PHE A 488 -12.46 26.57 -12.20
N GLU A 489 -13.22 27.46 -12.84
CA GLU A 489 -14.43 28.05 -12.25
C GLU A 489 -15.53 26.99 -12.03
N GLU A 490 -15.66 26.01 -12.93
CA GLU A 490 -16.58 24.87 -12.72
C GLU A 490 -16.11 24.00 -11.54
N LEU A 491 -14.79 23.74 -11.44
CA LEU A 491 -14.24 23.02 -10.27
C LEU A 491 -14.47 23.82 -9.00
N GLN A 492 -14.33 25.15 -9.03
CA GLN A 492 -14.61 26.00 -7.89
C GLN A 492 -16.06 25.89 -7.45
N GLU A 493 -17.01 25.91 -8.37
CA GLU A 493 -18.43 25.84 -8.05
C GLU A 493 -18.85 24.44 -7.56
N LYS A 494 -18.39 23.38 -8.23
CA LYS A 494 -18.89 22.01 -8.00
C LYS A 494 -18.06 21.22 -6.99
N LEU A 495 -16.76 21.46 -6.91
CA LEU A 495 -15.83 20.68 -6.08
C LEU A 495 -15.25 21.50 -4.92
N PHE A 496 -14.88 22.76 -5.15
CA PHE A 496 -14.16 23.55 -4.14
C PHE A 496 -15.05 24.47 -3.29
N LYS A 497 -16.32 24.68 -3.67
CA LYS A 497 -17.23 25.65 -3.03
C LYS A 497 -17.40 25.45 -1.53
N ASN A 498 -17.40 24.20 -1.08
CA ASN A 498 -17.62 23.84 0.33
C ASN A 498 -16.30 23.74 1.13
N ILE A 499 -15.16 24.06 0.51
CA ILE A 499 -13.88 24.13 1.23
C ILE A 499 -13.88 25.43 2.03
N PRO A 500 -13.84 25.37 3.38
CA PRO A 500 -13.87 26.57 4.18
C PRO A 500 -12.59 27.39 3.97
N CYS A 501 -12.73 28.62 3.46
CA CYS A 501 -11.66 29.60 3.44
C CYS A 501 -11.50 30.17 4.86
N GLU A 502 -10.62 29.56 5.66
CA GLU A 502 -10.18 30.15 6.92
C GLU A 502 -9.27 31.35 6.59
N TYR A 503 -9.86 32.53 6.41
CA TYR A 503 -9.09 33.77 6.45
C TYR A 503 -8.63 33.96 7.90
N SER A 504 -7.33 33.78 8.16
CA SER A 504 -6.72 34.15 9.43
C SER A 504 -6.95 35.66 9.64
N LYS A 505 -7.76 36.00 10.65
CA LYS A 505 -7.72 37.33 11.27
C LYS A 505 -6.47 37.47 12.10
#